data_AF-A0A382YGK9-F1
#
_entry.id   AF-A0A382YGK9-F1
#
_cell.length_a   1.000
_cell.length_b   1.000
_cell.length_c   1.000
_cell.angle_alpha   90.00
_cell.angle_beta   90.00
_cell.angle_gamma   90.00
#
_symmetry.space_group_name_H-M   'P 1'
#
loop_
_entity.id
_entity.type
_entity.pdbx_description
1 polymer ?
#
loop_
_entity_poly.entity_id
_entity_poly.type
_entity_poly.pdbx_seq_one_letter_code
_entity_poly.pdbx_strand_id
1 'polypeptide(L)'
;MKNISNSSDTFGSYIRRLRIKNDIGQRELAKKIGVAPSYLNDMEKNKRTAPRTELIKKLSVILKADLDQLYDLAGNSKKTVAPDIADYVESNPKIVSLLRAAKSSKLSNDEIEELEKKINKSKTKTLIAAAGLGSRLKGHTENLPKCMLDFGGKTLLERQLSVYRECGINNISVVRGYKKNKINYKNIKYFDNKNYEKNNILNSIFYGEEVINGNIIIAYSDILFESN
;
A
#
# COMPACT_ATOMS: atom_id res chain seq x y z
N MET A 1 -1.85 -8.36 -0.56
CA MET A 1 -2.79 -9.40 -0.12
C MET A 1 -3.15 -9.10 1.33
N LYS A 2 -4.38 -8.59 1.58
CA LYS A 2 -4.88 -8.48 2.95
C LYS A 2 -5.09 -9.92 3.43
N ASN A 3 -4.52 -10.27 4.58
CA ASN A 3 -4.91 -11.48 5.30
C ASN A 3 -6.38 -11.29 5.68
N ILE A 4 -7.28 -11.84 4.87
CA ILE A 4 -8.60 -12.23 5.36
C ILE A 4 -8.29 -13.32 6.37
N SER A 5 -8.03 -12.92 7.60
CA SER A 5 -7.84 -13.86 8.69
C SER A 5 -9.18 -14.55 8.88
N ASN A 6 -9.27 -15.78 8.37
CA ASN A 6 -10.24 -16.79 8.78
C ASN A 6 -10.07 -17.10 10.28
N SER A 7 -10.32 -16.12 11.14
CA SER A 7 -10.58 -16.36 12.55
C SER A 7 -12.02 -15.92 12.78
N SER A 8 -12.85 -16.85 13.24
CA SER A 8 -14.24 -16.62 13.67
C SER A 8 -14.32 -15.75 14.94
N ASP A 9 -13.29 -14.92 15.18
CA ASP A 9 -13.19 -14.12 16.37
C ASP A 9 -14.23 -13.01 16.33
N THR A 10 -15.02 -12.97 17.40
CA THR A 10 -15.71 -11.76 17.83
C THR A 10 -14.71 -10.69 18.29
N PHE A 11 -15.13 -9.42 18.34
CA PHE A 11 -14.30 -8.34 18.90
C PHE A 11 -13.74 -8.71 20.29
N GLY A 12 -14.57 -9.25 21.18
CA GLY A 12 -14.16 -9.62 22.54
C GLY A 12 -13.12 -10.74 22.59
N SER A 13 -13.36 -11.84 21.86
CA SER A 13 -12.42 -12.97 21.81
C SER A 13 -11.08 -12.57 21.20
N TYR A 14 -11.11 -11.71 20.17
CA TYR A 14 -9.91 -11.17 19.54
C TYR A 14 -9.06 -10.36 20.53
N ILE A 15 -9.68 -9.42 21.26
CA ILE A 15 -8.98 -8.62 22.28
C ILE A 15 -8.40 -9.51 23.38
N ARG A 16 -9.16 -10.50 23.85
CA ARG A 16 -8.68 -11.46 24.87
C ARG A 16 -7.45 -12.23 24.37
N ARG A 17 -7.51 -12.73 23.14
CA ARG A 17 -6.41 -13.48 22.51
C ARG A 17 -5.15 -12.64 22.40
N LEU A 18 -5.28 -11.41 21.89
CA LEU A 18 -4.15 -10.49 21.80
C LEU A 18 -3.60 -10.10 23.17
N ARG A 19 -4.46 -9.87 24.15
CA ARG A 19 -4.05 -9.55 25.53
C ARG A 19 -3.19 -10.67 26.11
N ILE A 20 -3.64 -11.92 26.00
CA ILE A 20 -2.87 -13.10 26.48
C ILE A 20 -1.57 -13.25 25.70
N LYS A 21 -1.60 -13.09 24.37
CA LYS A 21 -0.39 -13.16 23.53
C LYS A 21 0.67 -12.12 23.89
N ASN A 22 0.27 -10.97 24.42
CA ASN A 22 1.18 -9.91 24.87
C ASN A 22 1.50 -9.99 26.37
N ASP A 23 1.12 -11.08 27.06
CA ASP A 23 1.32 -11.29 28.50
C ASP A 23 0.73 -10.18 29.39
N ILE A 24 -0.36 -9.55 28.95
CA ILE A 24 -0.99 -8.45 29.69
C ILE A 24 -2.12 -8.99 30.58
N GLY A 25 -2.09 -8.64 31.87
CA GLY A 25 -3.18 -8.95 32.79
C GLY A 25 -4.48 -8.22 32.44
N GLN A 26 -5.65 -8.79 32.73
CA GLN A 26 -6.92 -8.11 32.42
C GLN A 26 -7.05 -6.79 33.18
N ARG A 27 -6.76 -6.76 34.48
CA ARG A 27 -6.77 -5.51 35.28
C ARG A 27 -5.77 -4.48 34.77
N GLU A 28 -4.61 -4.95 34.33
CA GLU A 28 -3.55 -4.10 33.77
C GLU A 28 -4.00 -3.45 32.45
N LEU A 29 -4.55 -4.24 31.52
CA LEU A 29 -5.07 -3.69 30.27
C LEU A 29 -6.18 -2.68 30.54
N ALA A 30 -7.13 -3.00 31.43
CA ALA A 30 -8.23 -2.12 31.79
C ALA A 30 -7.73 -0.76 32.29
N LYS A 31 -6.70 -0.76 33.17
CA LYS A 31 -6.04 0.47 33.64
C LYS A 31 -5.39 1.24 32.49
N LYS A 32 -4.68 0.56 31.58
CA LYS A 32 -4.00 1.18 30.43
C LYS A 32 -4.98 1.84 29.44
N ILE A 33 -6.16 1.23 29.21
CA ILE A 33 -7.19 1.80 28.31
C ILE A 33 -8.15 2.77 29.01
N GLY A 34 -8.09 2.88 30.35
CA GLY A 34 -8.91 3.79 31.14
C GLY A 34 -10.35 3.31 31.35
N VAL A 35 -10.56 2.01 31.56
CA VAL A 35 -11.88 1.42 31.86
C VAL A 35 -11.85 0.57 33.11
N ALA A 36 -13.03 0.29 33.67
CA ALA A 36 -13.15 -0.64 34.79
C ALA A 36 -12.78 -2.08 34.36
N PRO A 37 -12.12 -2.89 35.21
CA PRO A 37 -11.81 -4.29 34.89
C PRO A 37 -13.03 -5.14 34.51
N SER A 38 -14.20 -4.86 35.12
CA SER A 38 -15.47 -5.51 34.78
C SER A 38 -15.90 -5.23 33.34
N TYR A 39 -15.74 -3.98 32.87
CA TYR A 39 -16.04 -3.58 31.51
C TYR A 39 -15.22 -4.40 30.50
N LEU A 40 -13.91 -4.52 30.73
CA LEU A 40 -13.03 -5.30 29.86
C LEU A 40 -13.39 -6.79 29.90
N ASN A 41 -13.70 -7.34 31.08
CA ASN A 41 -14.14 -8.73 31.21
C ASN A 41 -15.42 -9.02 30.41
N ASP A 42 -16.42 -8.14 30.51
CA ASP A 42 -17.69 -8.32 29.81
C ASP A 42 -17.51 -8.19 28.30
N MET A 43 -16.68 -7.26 27.86
CA MET A 43 -16.29 -7.11 26.45
C MET A 43 -15.58 -8.37 25.94
N GLU A 44 -14.57 -8.88 26.65
CA GLU A 44 -13.82 -10.10 26.27
C GLU A 44 -14.69 -11.37 26.24
N LYS A 45 -15.79 -11.38 27.00
CA LYS A 45 -16.78 -12.46 27.02
C LYS A 45 -17.95 -12.23 26.06
N ASN A 46 -17.88 -11.20 25.21
CA ASN A 46 -18.93 -10.81 24.27
C ASN A 46 -20.29 -10.49 24.91
N LYS A 47 -20.30 -10.19 26.22
CA LYS A 47 -21.49 -9.72 26.93
C LYS A 47 -21.79 -8.25 26.66
N ARG A 48 -20.80 -7.53 26.11
CA ARG A 48 -20.91 -6.13 25.73
C ARG A 48 -20.41 -5.93 24.31
N THR A 49 -21.04 -5.01 23.58
CA THR A 49 -20.58 -4.61 22.25
C THR A 49 -19.24 -3.89 22.32
N ALA A 50 -18.56 -3.81 21.16
CA ALA A 50 -17.32 -3.07 21.02
C ALA A 50 -17.40 -1.61 21.55
N PRO A 51 -16.30 -1.06 22.07
CA PRO A 51 -16.27 0.25 22.72
C PRO A 51 -16.34 1.40 21.70
N ARG A 52 -16.14 2.64 22.17
CA ARG A 52 -16.01 3.83 21.31
C ARG A 52 -14.68 3.83 20.56
N THR A 53 -14.64 4.53 19.43
CA THR A 53 -13.50 4.63 18.50
C THR A 53 -12.18 5.00 19.20
N GLU A 54 -12.23 5.92 20.17
CA GLU A 54 -11.05 6.32 20.96
C GLU A 54 -10.43 5.15 21.75
N LEU A 55 -11.26 4.29 22.35
CA LEU A 55 -10.81 3.12 23.08
C LEU A 55 -10.26 2.06 22.12
N ILE A 56 -10.86 1.90 20.93
CA ILE A 56 -10.37 1.00 19.89
C ILE A 56 -8.95 1.40 19.45
N LYS A 57 -8.70 2.69 19.23
CA LYS A 57 -7.36 3.21 18.90
C LYS A 57 -6.35 2.91 20.02
N LYS A 58 -6.72 3.12 21.29
CA LYS A 58 -5.86 2.77 22.44
C LYS A 58 -5.55 1.26 22.48
N LEU A 59 -6.55 0.41 22.24
CA LEU A 59 -6.39 -1.04 22.17
C LEU A 59 -5.44 -1.45 21.04
N SER A 60 -5.57 -0.88 19.84
CA SER A 60 -4.66 -1.14 18.72
C SER A 60 -3.20 -0.87 19.10
N VAL A 61 -2.93 0.29 19.69
CA VAL A 61 -1.57 0.69 20.10
C VAL A 61 -1.02 -0.25 21.18
N ILE A 62 -1.79 -0.51 22.24
CA ILE A 62 -1.32 -1.30 23.39
C ILE A 62 -1.12 -2.78 23.01
N LEU A 63 -2.02 -3.34 22.21
CA LEU A 63 -2.01 -4.76 21.84
C LEU A 63 -1.24 -5.05 20.55
N LYS A 64 -0.68 -4.01 19.90
CA LYS A 64 -0.03 -4.08 18.58
C LYS A 64 -0.94 -4.74 17.54
N ALA A 65 -2.21 -4.35 17.55
CA ALA A 65 -3.23 -4.90 16.68
C ALA A 65 -3.43 -4.02 15.45
N ASP A 66 -3.77 -4.66 14.33
CA ASP A 66 -4.22 -3.93 13.14
C ASP A 66 -5.52 -3.16 13.45
N LEU A 67 -5.51 -1.86 13.19
CA LEU A 67 -6.61 -0.97 13.55
C LEU A 67 -7.84 -1.22 12.66
N ASP A 68 -7.63 -1.47 11.37
CA ASP A 68 -8.70 -1.77 10.41
C ASP A 68 -9.45 -3.04 10.84
N GLN A 69 -8.71 -4.12 11.16
CA GLN A 69 -9.31 -5.35 11.68
C GLN A 69 -10.15 -5.11 12.95
N LEU A 70 -9.68 -4.25 13.88
CA LEU A 70 -10.44 -3.93 15.08
C LEU A 70 -11.72 -3.14 14.75
N TYR A 71 -11.69 -2.25 13.77
CA TYR A 71 -12.88 -1.52 13.33
C TYR A 71 -13.90 -2.44 12.65
N ASP A 72 -13.45 -3.37 11.79
CA ASP A 72 -14.32 -4.37 11.17
C ASP A 72 -15.01 -5.24 12.22
N LEU A 73 -14.23 -5.75 13.19
CA LEU A 73 -14.78 -6.52 14.32
C LEU A 73 -15.74 -5.71 15.18
N ALA A 74 -15.49 -4.41 15.34
CA ALA A 74 -16.36 -3.52 16.10
C ALA A 74 -17.70 -3.26 15.37
N GLY A 75 -17.66 -3.09 14.05
CA GLY A 75 -18.84 -3.01 13.19
C GLY A 75 -19.69 -4.27 13.32
N ASN A 76 -19.07 -5.44 13.14
CA ASN A 76 -19.71 -6.75 13.29
C ASN A 76 -20.35 -6.93 14.67
N SER A 77 -19.64 -6.56 15.74
CA SER A 77 -20.16 -6.61 17.12
C SER A 77 -21.41 -5.73 17.33
N LYS A 78 -21.51 -4.61 16.62
CA LYS A 78 -22.64 -3.67 16.69
C LYS A 78 -23.69 -3.90 15.57
N LYS A 79 -23.49 -4.90 14.71
CA LYS A 79 -24.32 -5.18 13.51
C LYS A 79 -24.44 -3.97 12.59
N THR A 80 -23.34 -3.26 12.37
CA THR A 80 -23.25 -2.08 11.51
C THR A 80 -21.90 -2.09 10.77
N VAL A 81 -21.67 -1.11 9.91
CA VAL A 81 -20.36 -0.92 9.27
C VAL A 81 -19.29 -0.54 10.30
N ALA A 82 -18.01 -0.70 9.91
CA ALA A 82 -16.89 -0.26 10.71
C ALA A 82 -17.04 1.23 11.11
N PRO A 83 -16.75 1.63 12.37
CA PRO A 83 -17.02 2.99 12.85
C PRO A 83 -16.35 4.10 12.04
N ASP A 84 -15.11 3.89 11.60
CA ASP A 84 -14.36 4.82 10.75
C ASP A 84 -14.97 4.96 9.35
N ILE A 85 -15.56 3.89 8.82
CA ILE A 85 -16.29 3.92 7.55
C ILE A 85 -17.61 4.68 7.71
N ALA A 86 -18.33 4.53 8.82
CA ALA A 86 -19.53 5.31 9.10
C ALA A 86 -19.20 6.81 9.10
N ASP A 87 -18.18 7.22 9.88
CA ASP A 87 -17.72 8.61 9.96
C ASP A 87 -17.30 9.16 8.57
N TYR A 88 -16.64 8.33 7.75
CA TYR A 88 -16.24 8.69 6.39
C TYR A 88 -17.43 8.87 5.43
N VAL A 89 -18.45 8.02 5.51
CA VAL A 89 -19.66 8.11 4.68
C VAL A 89 -20.47 9.34 5.08
N GLU A 90 -20.64 9.60 6.38
CA GLU A 90 -21.37 10.77 6.90
C GLU A 90 -20.71 12.09 6.49
N SER A 91 -19.38 12.15 6.48
CA SER A 91 -18.62 13.36 6.12
C SER A 91 -18.43 13.57 4.61
N ASN A 92 -18.83 12.64 3.74
CA ASN A 92 -18.53 12.70 2.31
C ASN A 92 -19.76 12.45 1.41
N PRO A 93 -20.47 13.50 0.97
CA PRO A 93 -21.64 13.39 0.10
C PRO A 93 -21.39 12.68 -1.23
N LYS A 94 -20.17 12.77 -1.79
CA LYS A 94 -19.81 12.10 -3.05
C LYS A 94 -19.78 10.58 -2.88
N ILE A 95 -19.31 10.09 -1.72
CA ILE A 95 -19.31 8.66 -1.41
C ILE A 95 -20.74 8.14 -1.26
N VAL A 96 -21.63 8.91 -0.61
CA VAL A 96 -23.06 8.56 -0.55
C VAL A 96 -23.66 8.42 -1.95
N SER A 97 -23.33 9.34 -2.86
CA SER A 97 -23.77 9.27 -4.26
C SER A 97 -23.23 8.03 -4.97
N LEU A 98 -21.96 7.68 -4.77
CA LEU A 98 -21.34 6.48 -5.34
C LEU A 98 -22.02 5.20 -4.83
N LEU A 99 -22.22 5.07 -3.52
CA LEU A 99 -22.89 3.92 -2.91
C LEU A 99 -24.34 3.79 -3.42
N ARG A 100 -25.04 4.91 -3.62
CA ARG A 100 -26.38 4.92 -4.22
C ARG A 100 -26.35 4.42 -5.66
N ALA A 101 -25.41 4.91 -6.47
CA ALA A 101 -25.25 4.45 -7.85
C ALA A 101 -24.95 2.94 -7.92
N ALA A 102 -24.00 2.46 -7.11
CA ALA A 102 -23.66 1.04 -7.03
C ALA A 102 -24.86 0.17 -6.60
N LYS A 103 -25.67 0.65 -5.64
CA LYS A 103 -26.90 -0.03 -5.23
C LYS A 103 -27.94 -0.08 -6.35
N SER A 104 -28.16 1.05 -7.04
CA SER A 104 -29.15 1.15 -8.12
C SER A 104 -28.77 0.32 -9.35
N SER A 105 -27.48 0.23 -9.68
CA SER A 105 -26.99 -0.59 -10.80
C SER A 105 -26.86 -2.07 -10.47
N LYS A 106 -27.04 -2.48 -9.20
CA LYS A 106 -26.77 -3.83 -8.69
C LYS A 106 -25.35 -4.29 -9.03
N LEU A 107 -24.38 -3.44 -8.71
CA LEU A 107 -22.96 -3.70 -8.96
C LEU A 107 -22.54 -5.08 -8.41
N SER A 108 -21.96 -5.92 -9.26
CA SER A 108 -21.52 -7.27 -8.92
C SER A 108 -20.22 -7.28 -8.11
N ASN A 109 -19.91 -8.40 -7.46
CA ASN A 109 -18.66 -8.55 -6.73
C ASN A 109 -17.42 -8.40 -7.65
N ASP A 110 -17.49 -8.92 -8.89
CA ASP A 110 -16.39 -8.82 -9.85
C ASP A 110 -16.12 -7.37 -10.25
N GLU A 111 -17.17 -6.57 -10.47
CA GLU A 111 -17.05 -5.14 -10.76
C GLU A 111 -16.50 -4.35 -9.56
N ILE A 112 -16.90 -4.72 -8.34
CA ILE A 112 -16.35 -4.15 -7.10
C ILE A 112 -14.86 -4.45 -7.01
N GLU A 113 -14.45 -5.69 -7.24
CA GLU A 113 -13.03 -6.08 -7.25
C GLU A 113 -12.23 -5.32 -8.32
N GLU A 114 -12.80 -5.09 -9.50
CA GLU A 114 -12.16 -4.32 -10.55
C GLU A 114 -11.98 -2.84 -10.15
N LEU A 115 -13.00 -2.24 -9.53
CA LEU A 115 -12.92 -0.87 -8.99
C LEU A 115 -11.86 -0.78 -7.90
N GLU A 116 -11.81 -1.74 -6.98
CA GLU A 116 -10.77 -1.80 -5.94
C GLU A 116 -9.37 -1.91 -6.56
N LYS A 117 -9.20 -2.77 -7.58
CA LYS A 117 -7.94 -2.87 -8.33
C LYS A 117 -7.57 -1.52 -8.94
N LYS A 118 -8.50 -0.81 -9.59
CA LYS A 118 -8.24 0.52 -10.18
C LYS A 118 -7.85 1.56 -9.13
N ILE A 119 -8.55 1.62 -8.00
CA ILE A 119 -8.25 2.54 -6.88
C ILE A 119 -6.87 2.25 -6.27
N ASN A 120 -6.50 0.98 -6.13
CA ASN A 120 -5.20 0.59 -5.59
C ASN A 120 -4.07 0.80 -6.60
N LYS A 121 -4.32 0.56 -7.89
CA LYS A 121 -3.36 0.74 -8.98
C LYS A 121 -2.94 2.19 -9.13
N SER A 122 -3.86 3.14 -8.94
CA SER A 122 -3.52 4.57 -8.93
C SER A 122 -2.59 4.96 -7.76
N LYS A 123 -2.50 4.13 -6.71
CA LYS A 123 -1.57 4.32 -5.59
C LYS A 123 -0.27 3.53 -5.73
N THR A 124 -0.20 2.57 -6.66
CA THR A 124 1.03 1.83 -6.95
C THR A 124 2.07 2.78 -7.51
N LYS A 125 3.29 2.66 -6.98
CA LYS A 125 4.45 3.44 -7.43
C LYS A 125 5.39 2.53 -8.21
N THR A 126 6.18 3.12 -9.09
CA THR A 126 7.26 2.42 -9.76
C THR A 126 8.58 3.12 -9.48
N LEU A 127 9.62 2.34 -9.15
CA LEU A 127 11.01 2.79 -9.12
C LEU A 127 11.81 1.99 -10.13
N ILE A 128 12.30 2.66 -11.18
CA ILE A 128 13.11 2.03 -12.23
C ILE A 128 14.59 2.31 -11.96
N ALA A 129 15.40 1.26 -11.85
CA ALA A 129 16.84 1.37 -11.68
C ALA A 129 17.54 1.48 -13.04
N ALA A 130 18.05 2.67 -13.34
CA ALA A 130 18.65 3.06 -14.62
C ALA A 130 20.04 3.71 -14.48
N ALA A 131 20.73 3.47 -13.37
CA ALA A 131 22.02 4.08 -13.07
C ALA A 131 23.23 3.39 -13.73
N GLY A 132 23.05 2.13 -14.16
CA GLY A 132 24.15 1.28 -14.62
C GLY A 132 24.75 1.67 -15.97
N LEU A 133 26.02 1.31 -16.14
CA LEU A 133 26.82 1.58 -17.35
C LEU A 133 26.34 0.81 -18.60
N GLY A 134 25.74 -0.38 -18.44
CA GLY A 134 25.36 -1.21 -19.58
C GLY A 134 26.54 -1.84 -20.35
N SER A 135 27.72 -1.92 -19.72
CA SER A 135 29.03 -2.25 -20.35
C SER A 135 29.07 -3.50 -21.24
N ARG A 136 28.18 -4.48 -21.01
CA ARG A 136 28.07 -5.70 -21.82
C ARG A 136 27.66 -5.44 -23.28
N LEU A 137 27.04 -4.29 -23.57
CA LEU A 137 26.64 -3.89 -24.92
C LEU A 137 27.72 -3.07 -25.66
N LYS A 138 28.90 -2.87 -25.05
CA LYS A 138 30.07 -2.22 -25.65
C LYS A 138 29.70 -0.89 -26.36
N GLY A 139 30.03 -0.75 -27.65
CA GLY A 139 29.92 0.47 -28.43
C GLY A 139 28.53 1.11 -28.45
N HIS A 140 27.47 0.32 -28.30
CA HIS A 140 26.09 0.85 -28.27
C HIS A 140 25.81 1.70 -27.02
N THR A 141 26.60 1.56 -25.96
CA THR A 141 26.40 2.23 -24.67
C THR A 141 27.47 3.27 -24.32
N GLU A 142 28.38 3.61 -25.23
CA GLU A 142 29.48 4.55 -24.95
C GLU A 142 29.04 6.00 -24.70
N ASN A 143 27.93 6.40 -25.33
CA ASN A 143 27.41 7.76 -25.25
C ASN A 143 25.94 7.83 -24.82
N LEU A 144 25.36 6.69 -24.50
CA LEU A 144 23.93 6.54 -24.25
C LEU A 144 23.70 5.46 -23.18
N PRO A 145 22.87 5.72 -22.15
CA PRO A 145 22.46 4.68 -21.21
C PRO A 145 21.78 3.53 -21.92
N LYS A 146 21.98 2.28 -21.47
CA LYS A 146 21.36 1.09 -22.06
C LYS A 146 19.84 1.21 -22.21
N CYS A 147 19.17 1.78 -21.21
CA CYS A 147 17.73 1.98 -21.20
C CYS A 147 17.23 3.00 -22.24
N MET A 148 18.12 3.80 -22.82
CA MET A 148 17.81 4.79 -23.85
C MET A 148 18.07 4.26 -25.26
N LEU A 149 18.51 3.00 -25.42
CA LEU A 149 18.65 2.37 -26.73
C LEU A 149 17.30 2.32 -27.45
N ASP A 150 17.30 2.74 -28.71
CA ASP A 150 16.13 2.76 -29.59
C ASP A 150 15.94 1.39 -30.24
N PHE A 151 14.70 0.89 -30.18
CA PHE A 151 14.26 -0.26 -30.94
C PHE A 151 12.96 0.10 -31.64
N GLY A 152 12.99 0.33 -32.95
CA GLY A 152 11.80 0.65 -33.73
C GLY A 152 11.14 1.97 -33.34
N GLY A 153 11.94 3.02 -33.12
CA GLY A 153 11.49 4.40 -32.89
C GLY A 153 11.06 4.71 -31.46
N LYS A 154 11.30 3.80 -30.51
CA LYS A 154 11.05 4.00 -29.07
C LYS A 154 12.18 3.38 -28.26
N THR A 155 12.58 4.07 -27.19
CA THR A 155 13.61 3.53 -26.29
C THR A 155 13.05 2.45 -25.35
N LEU A 156 13.92 1.61 -24.78
CA LEU A 156 13.50 0.63 -23.76
C LEU A 156 12.77 1.31 -22.60
N LEU A 157 13.32 2.41 -22.09
CA LEU A 157 12.72 3.16 -20.99
C LEU A 157 11.39 3.78 -21.41
N GLU A 158 11.29 4.38 -22.60
CA GLU A 158 10.04 4.94 -23.11
C GLU A 158 8.93 3.89 -23.20
N ARG A 159 9.26 2.67 -23.66
CA ARG A 159 8.33 1.54 -23.71
C ARG A 159 7.85 1.17 -22.32
N GLN A 160 8.76 1.00 -21.35
CA GLN A 160 8.38 0.72 -19.96
C GLN A 160 7.48 1.82 -19.38
N LEU A 161 7.84 3.09 -19.58
CA LEU A 161 7.04 4.23 -19.10
C LEU A 161 5.64 4.23 -19.73
N SER A 162 5.51 3.87 -20.99
CA SER A 162 4.22 3.78 -21.69
C SER A 162 3.37 2.65 -21.11
N VAL A 163 3.93 1.46 -20.92
CA VAL A 163 3.22 0.30 -20.36
C VAL A 163 2.73 0.57 -18.94
N TYR A 164 3.55 1.19 -18.08
CA TYR A 164 3.10 1.59 -16.74
C TYR A 164 1.91 2.55 -16.80
N ARG A 165 1.95 3.54 -17.71
CA ARG A 165 0.87 4.54 -17.87
C ARG A 165 -0.40 3.95 -18.48
N GLU A 166 -0.30 3.03 -19.44
CA GLU A 166 -1.42 2.25 -19.97
C GLU A 166 -2.06 1.42 -18.86
N CYS A 167 -1.24 0.94 -17.93
CA CYS A 167 -1.70 0.33 -16.71
C CYS A 167 -2.24 1.34 -15.67
N GLY A 168 -2.25 2.66 -15.90
CA GLY A 168 -2.72 3.63 -14.91
C GLY A 168 -1.75 3.85 -13.73
N ILE A 169 -0.51 3.37 -13.83
CA ILE A 169 0.57 3.59 -12.86
C ILE A 169 1.33 4.84 -13.30
N ASN A 170 0.94 6.00 -12.75
CA ASN A 170 1.50 7.30 -13.13
C ASN A 170 2.61 7.79 -12.19
N ASN A 171 2.67 7.25 -10.97
CA ASN A 171 3.70 7.61 -9.99
C ASN A 171 4.99 6.84 -10.29
N ILE A 172 5.77 7.35 -11.24
CA ILE A 172 7.00 6.70 -11.72
C ILE A 172 8.21 7.52 -11.31
N SER A 173 9.16 6.83 -10.70
CA SER A 173 10.48 7.33 -10.33
C SER A 173 11.58 6.56 -11.04
N VAL A 174 12.68 7.23 -11.36
CA VAL A 174 13.83 6.61 -12.03
C VAL A 174 15.10 6.99 -11.30
N VAL A 175 15.89 5.98 -10.91
CA VAL A 175 17.28 6.18 -10.44
C VAL A 175 18.19 6.25 -11.64
N ARG A 176 18.87 7.37 -11.82
CA ARG A 176 19.84 7.63 -12.90
C ARG A 176 21.26 7.62 -12.36
N GLY A 177 22.22 7.50 -13.26
CA GLY A 177 23.65 7.50 -12.94
C GLY A 177 24.41 7.83 -14.20
N TYR A 178 24.89 6.79 -14.88
CA TYR A 178 25.59 6.93 -16.15
C TYR A 178 24.81 7.78 -17.16
N LYS A 179 25.46 8.82 -17.69
CA LYS A 179 24.91 9.76 -18.69
C LYS A 179 23.47 10.24 -18.36
N LYS A 180 23.16 10.46 -17.08
CA LYS A 180 21.82 10.83 -16.57
C LYS A 180 21.08 11.92 -17.36
N ASN A 181 21.81 12.88 -17.95
CA ASN A 181 21.24 13.98 -18.74
C ASN A 181 20.50 13.49 -20.01
N LYS A 182 20.77 12.26 -20.48
CA LYS A 182 20.04 11.64 -21.59
C LYS A 182 18.67 11.11 -21.17
N ILE A 183 18.42 10.94 -19.88
CA ILE A 183 17.14 10.48 -19.34
C ILE A 183 16.35 11.70 -18.84
N ASN A 184 15.50 12.24 -19.72
CA ASN A 184 14.72 13.45 -19.47
C ASN A 184 13.29 13.35 -20.03
N TYR A 185 12.44 12.65 -19.29
CA TYR A 185 11.01 12.50 -19.57
C TYR A 185 10.21 13.40 -18.61
N LYS A 186 9.12 13.99 -19.12
CA LYS A 186 8.19 14.77 -18.30
C LYS A 186 7.45 13.89 -17.30
N ASN A 187 7.08 14.47 -16.17
CA ASN A 187 6.27 13.83 -15.12
C ASN A 187 6.93 12.56 -14.55
N ILE A 188 8.26 12.55 -14.44
CA ILE A 188 9.05 11.51 -13.80
C ILE A 188 9.84 12.13 -12.65
N LYS A 189 9.85 11.46 -11.50
CA LYS A 189 10.72 11.84 -10.39
C LYS A 189 12.08 11.18 -10.56
N TYR A 190 13.15 11.97 -10.44
CA TYR A 190 14.51 11.47 -10.64
C TYR A 190 15.32 11.44 -9.35
N PHE A 191 16.04 10.34 -9.18
CA PHE A 191 17.07 10.16 -8.17
C PHE A 191 18.41 9.97 -8.88
N ASP A 192 19.47 10.60 -8.40
CA ASP A 192 20.78 10.51 -9.04
C ASP A 192 21.75 9.74 -8.15
N ASN A 193 22.05 8.49 -8.53
CA ASN A 193 23.15 7.72 -7.93
C ASN A 193 24.48 8.28 -8.45
N LYS A 194 25.10 9.17 -7.67
CA LYS A 194 26.40 9.78 -8.00
C LYS A 194 27.56 8.78 -7.94
N ASN A 195 27.38 7.63 -7.27
CA ASN A 195 28.41 6.62 -7.06
C ASN A 195 28.19 5.35 -7.91
N TYR A 196 27.48 5.47 -9.03
CA TYR A 196 27.06 4.34 -9.88
C TYR A 196 28.22 3.49 -10.41
N GLU A 197 29.44 4.03 -10.48
CA GLU A 197 30.64 3.31 -10.94
C GLU A 197 31.25 2.41 -9.86
N LYS A 198 31.01 2.73 -8.58
CA LYS A 198 31.63 2.05 -7.44
C LYS A 198 30.63 1.31 -6.56
N ASN A 199 29.37 1.20 -6.98
CA ASN A 199 28.34 0.51 -6.23
C ASN A 199 27.50 -0.39 -7.15
N ASN A 200 26.62 -1.19 -6.52
CA ASN A 200 25.79 -2.16 -7.20
C ASN A 200 24.34 -1.67 -7.35
N ILE A 201 23.51 -2.52 -7.96
CA ILE A 201 22.10 -2.19 -8.19
C ILE A 201 21.31 -1.99 -6.89
N LEU A 202 21.62 -2.76 -5.84
CA LEU A 202 20.96 -2.60 -4.54
C LEU A 202 21.21 -1.22 -3.96
N ASN A 203 22.47 -0.77 -3.96
CA ASN A 203 22.82 0.60 -3.57
C ASN A 203 22.13 1.64 -4.45
N SER A 204 22.04 1.40 -5.76
CA SER A 204 21.32 2.29 -6.68
C SER A 204 19.85 2.43 -6.29
N ILE A 205 19.17 1.34 -5.96
CA ILE A 205 17.76 1.35 -5.54
C ILE A 205 17.57 2.22 -4.28
N PHE A 206 18.49 2.15 -3.32
CA PHE A 206 18.44 2.95 -2.09
C PHE A 206 18.58 4.47 -2.31
N TYR A 207 19.08 4.94 -3.46
CA TYR A 207 18.98 6.37 -3.78
C TYR A 207 17.53 6.85 -3.94
N GLY A 208 16.59 5.93 -4.20
CA GLY A 208 15.16 6.19 -4.24
C GLY A 208 14.40 5.76 -2.98
N GLU A 209 15.08 5.57 -1.85
CA GLU A 209 14.50 5.03 -0.60
C GLU A 209 13.20 5.75 -0.19
N GLU A 210 13.12 7.07 -0.35
CA GLU A 210 11.94 7.86 0.00
C GLU A 210 10.64 7.43 -0.70
N VAL A 211 10.72 6.75 -1.85
CA VAL A 211 9.53 6.21 -2.55
C VAL A 211 9.25 4.75 -2.23
N ILE A 212 10.18 4.05 -1.58
CA ILE A 212 10.08 2.63 -1.21
C ILE A 212 9.20 2.48 0.03
N ASN A 213 7.89 2.67 -0.16
CA ASN A 213 6.87 2.44 0.85
C ASN A 213 5.52 2.13 0.21
N GLY A 214 4.73 1.28 0.85
CA GLY A 214 3.43 0.81 0.35
C GLY A 214 3.56 -0.11 -0.86
N ASN A 215 2.58 -0.05 -1.77
CA ASN A 215 2.58 -0.82 -3.02
C ASN A 215 3.60 -0.21 -4.00
N ILE A 216 4.70 -0.93 -4.25
CA ILE A 216 5.76 -0.49 -5.15
C ILE A 216 6.18 -1.62 -6.09
N ILE A 217 6.45 -1.25 -7.34
CA ILE A 217 7.13 -2.08 -8.34
C ILE A 217 8.56 -1.54 -8.47
N ILE A 218 9.55 -2.40 -8.26
CA ILE A 218 10.96 -2.07 -8.54
C ILE A 218 11.36 -2.83 -9.79
N ALA A 219 11.82 -2.10 -10.81
CA ALA A 219 12.13 -2.67 -12.12
C ALA A 219 13.53 -2.28 -12.58
N TYR A 220 14.13 -3.15 -13.38
CA TYR A 220 15.37 -2.85 -14.09
C TYR A 220 15.03 -2.16 -15.41
N SER A 221 15.80 -1.12 -15.73
CA SER A 221 15.59 -0.30 -16.93
C SER A 221 15.91 -0.99 -18.27
N ASP A 222 16.43 -2.22 -18.24
CA ASP A 222 16.83 -2.99 -19.41
C ASP A 222 15.95 -4.21 -19.71
N ILE A 223 14.79 -4.30 -19.05
CA ILE A 223 13.78 -5.33 -19.29
C ILE A 223 12.74 -4.80 -20.28
N LEU A 224 12.32 -5.62 -21.24
CA LEU A 224 11.18 -5.33 -22.10
C LEU A 224 9.97 -6.13 -21.64
N PHE A 225 8.81 -5.49 -21.53
CA PHE A 225 7.54 -6.11 -21.17
C PHE A 225 6.38 -5.32 -21.78
N GLU A 226 5.20 -5.94 -21.83
CA GLU A 226 3.98 -5.41 -22.43
C GLU A 226 2.83 -5.37 -21.41
N SER A 227 1.79 -4.59 -21.67
CA SER A 227 0.55 -4.60 -20.89
C SER A 227 -0.31 -5.80 -21.31
N ASN A 228 -0.84 -6.54 -20.32
CA ASN A 228 -1.88 -7.55 -20.55
C ASN A 228 -3.26 -6.92 -20.72
#